data_AF-A0A973FJF8-F1
#
_entry.id   AF-A0A973FJF8-F1
#
_cell.length_a   1.000
_cell.length_b   1.000
_cell.length_c   1.000
_cell.angle_alpha   90.00
_cell.angle_beta   90.00
_cell.angle_gamma   90.00
#
_symmetry.space_group_name_H-M   'P 1'
#
loop_
_entity.id
_entity.type
_entity.pdbx_description
1 polymer ?
#
loop_
_entity_poly.entity_id
_entity_poly.type
_entity_poly.pdbx_seq_one_letter_code
_entity_poly.pdbx_strand_id
1 'polypeptide(L)' 'MGMTDPIADMMTRVRNANRMKFRSVNAQLSRVNLEIVKVLKRTGYISGFDVKKDANKKDILK' A
#
# COMPACT_ATOMS: atom_id res chain seq x y z
N MET A 1 -3.53 -4.57 -20.25
CA MET A 1 -3.03 -3.41 -19.48
C MET A 1 -1.88 -3.88 -18.61
N GLY A 2 -0.64 -3.59 -19.00
CA GLY A 2 0.53 -3.91 -18.18
C GLY A 2 0.56 -3.00 -16.95
N MET A 3 0.85 -3.55 -15.79
CA MET A 3 1.05 -2.75 -14.57
C MET A 3 2.38 -2.02 -14.69
N THR A 4 2.35 -0.80 -15.22
CA THR A 4 3.55 -0.01 -15.50
C THR A 4 4.13 0.68 -14.27
N ASP A 5 3.30 0.95 -13.23
CA ASP A 5 3.76 1.63 -12.03
C ASP A 5 3.09 1.10 -10.73
N PRO A 6 3.83 0.32 -9.92
CA PRO A 6 3.39 -0.14 -8.60
C PRO A 6 3.09 0.96 -7.58
N ILE A 7 3.64 2.17 -7.76
CA ILE A 7 3.41 3.32 -6.87
C ILE A 7 2.05 3.95 -7.20
N ALA A 8 1.80 4.22 -8.48
CA ALA A 8 0.53 4.77 -8.93
C ALA A 8 -0.66 3.84 -8.60
N ASP A 9 -0.47 2.51 -8.74
CA ASP A 9 -1.47 1.53 -8.32
C ASP A 9 -1.76 1.63 -6.80
N MET A 10 -0.70 1.70 -5.97
CA MET A 10 -0.84 1.82 -4.52
C MET A 10 -1.59 3.11 -4.12
N MET A 11 -1.20 4.26 -4.66
CA MET A 11 -1.88 5.54 -4.36
C MET A 11 -3.34 5.54 -4.82
N THR A 12 -3.61 4.93 -5.98
CA THR A 12 -4.98 4.81 -6.50
C THR A 12 -5.85 3.96 -5.57
N ARG A 13 -5.33 2.83 -5.07
CA ARG A 13 -6.02 1.98 -4.09
C ARG A 13 -6.28 2.71 -2.78
N VAL A 14 -5.29 3.42 -2.24
CA VAL A 14 -5.44 4.21 -1.00
C VAL A 14 -6.52 5.28 -1.16
N ARG A 15 -6.49 6.05 -2.27
CA ARG A 15 -7.51 7.06 -2.56
C ARG A 15 -8.91 6.45 -2.65
N ASN A 16 -9.05 5.35 -3.40
CA ASN A 16 -10.34 4.70 -3.60
C ASN A 16 -10.88 4.13 -2.28
N ALA A 17 -10.01 3.55 -1.45
CA ALA A 17 -10.37 3.06 -0.13
C ALA A 17 -10.81 4.16 0.82
N ASN A 18 -10.14 5.31 0.81
CA ASN A 18 -10.56 6.46 1.58
C ASN A 18 -11.96 6.96 1.12
N ARG A 19 -12.21 7.02 -0.19
CA ARG A 19 -13.54 7.36 -0.75
C ARG A 19 -14.61 6.36 -0.32
N MET A 20 -14.27 5.07 -0.26
CA MET A 20 -15.17 3.98 0.18
C MET A 20 -15.21 3.80 1.70
N LYS A 21 -14.47 4.63 2.47
CA LYS A 21 -14.34 4.53 3.94
C LYS A 21 -13.83 3.17 4.44
N PHE A 22 -13.00 2.49 3.66
CA PHE A 22 -12.32 1.28 4.11
C PHE A 22 -11.22 1.60 5.13
N ARG A 23 -11.09 0.75 6.15
CA ARG A 23 -10.10 0.92 7.24
C ARG A 23 -8.68 0.44 6.87
N SER A 24 -8.53 -0.41 5.87
CA SER A 24 -7.23 -0.99 5.48
C SER A 24 -7.20 -1.27 3.98
N VAL A 25 -6.02 -1.27 3.36
CA VAL A 25 -5.85 -1.45 1.92
C VAL A 25 -4.68 -2.36 1.63
N ASN A 26 -4.89 -3.33 0.74
CA ASN A 26 -3.82 -4.21 0.30
C ASN A 26 -3.15 -3.65 -0.97
N ALA A 27 -1.83 -3.49 -0.94
CA ALA A 27 -1.01 -3.08 -2.08
C ALA A 27 0.19 -4.02 -2.27
N GLN A 28 0.75 -4.05 -3.47
CA GLN A 28 1.95 -4.85 -3.75
C GLN A 28 3.16 -4.28 -2.99
N LEU A 29 3.92 -5.15 -2.32
CA LEU A 29 5.15 -4.74 -1.67
C LEU A 29 6.19 -4.36 -2.73
N SER A 30 6.78 -3.18 -2.56
CA SER A 30 8.00 -2.76 -3.24
C SER A 30 8.85 -1.99 -2.23
N ARG A 31 10.17 -1.91 -2.46
CA ARG A 31 11.06 -1.11 -1.61
C ARG A 31 10.59 0.33 -1.50
N VAL A 32 10.15 0.93 -2.61
CA VAL A 32 9.67 2.30 -2.67
C VAL A 32 8.34 2.45 -1.92
N ASN A 33 7.38 1.54 -2.12
CA ASN A 33 6.10 1.58 -1.42
C ASN A 33 6.29 1.47 0.10
N LEU A 34 7.24 0.66 0.55
CA LEU A 34 7.56 0.52 1.96
C LEU A 34 8.14 1.82 2.55
N GLU A 35 9.03 2.52 1.83
CA GLU A 35 9.53 3.83 2.27
C GLU A 35 8.43 4.90 2.28
N ILE A 36 7.55 4.92 1.28
CA ILE A 36 6.41 5.86 1.25
C ILE A 36 5.51 5.66 2.47
N VAL A 37 5.13 4.41 2.77
CA VAL A 37 4.25 4.09 3.89
C VAL A 37 4.92 4.42 5.24
N LYS A 38 6.24 4.24 5.38
CA LYS A 38 7.00 4.72 6.54
C LYS A 38 6.89 6.23 6.71
N VAL A 39 7.05 7.00 5.63
CA VAL A 39 6.91 8.46 5.66
C VAL A 39 5.48 8.84 6.05
N LEU A 40 4.47 8.22 5.45
CA LEU A 40 3.06 8.45 5.78
C LEU A 40 2.74 8.16 7.26
N LYS A 41 3.35 7.11 7.83
CA LYS A 41 3.24 6.82 9.26
C LYS A 41 3.89 7.90 10.11
N ARG A 42 5.10 8.34 9.73
CA ARG A 42 5.85 9.39 10.44
C ARG A 42 5.11 10.73 10.44
N THR A 43 4.41 11.07 9.37
CA THR A 43 3.60 12.29 9.27
C THR A 43 2.20 12.15 9.85
N GLY A 44 1.81 10.95 10.30
CA GLY A 44 0.51 10.70 10.94
C GLY A 44 -0.68 10.51 9.99
N TYR A 45 -0.45 10.25 8.70
CA TYR A 45 -1.54 10.00 7.73
C TYR A 45 -2.13 8.60 7.83
N ILE A 46 -1.38 7.64 8.36
CA ILE A 46 -1.82 6.25 8.56
C ILE A 46 -1.53 5.82 9.99
N SER A 47 -2.40 4.99 10.56
CA SER A 47 -2.22 4.45 11.92
C SER A 47 -1.11 3.40 12.00
N GLY A 48 -0.88 2.66 10.92
CA GLY A 48 0.08 1.57 10.86
C GLY A 48 0.10 0.91 9.49
N PHE A 49 1.02 -0.03 9.32
CA PHE A 49 1.09 -0.90 8.15
C PHE A 49 1.68 -2.24 8.55
N ASP A 50 1.23 -3.29 7.87
CA ASP A 50 1.72 -4.66 8.03
C ASP A 50 2.25 -5.21 6.72
N VAL A 51 3.39 -5.92 6.78
CA VAL A 51 3.94 -6.66 5.64
C VAL A 51 3.56 -8.12 5.79
N LYS A 52 2.65 -8.60 4.95
CA LYS A 52 2.28 -10.02 4.89
C LYS A 52 3.06 -10.69 3.76
N LYS A 53 3.80 -11.75 4.10
CA LYS A 53 4.41 -12.65 3.12
C LYS A 53 3.37 -13.68 2.69
N ASP A 54 2.89 -13.57 1.47
CA ASP A 54 1.98 -14.56 0.90
C ASP A 54 2.79 -15.67 0.23
N ALA A 55 2.49 -16.93 0.54
CA ALA A 55 3.26 -18.09 0.08
C ALA A 55 3.32 -18.20 -1.46
N ASN A 56 2.38 -17.55 -2.17
CA ASN A 56 2.37 -17.41 -3.62
C ASN A 56 2.95 -16.06 -4.09
N LYS A 57 4.27 -15.88 -3.86
CA LYS A 57 5.18 -14.98 -4.61
C LYS A 57 4.92 -13.47 -4.60
N LYS A 58 3.90 -12.94 -3.92
CA LYS A 58 3.67 -11.48 -3.84
C LYS A 58 3.48 -11.06 -2.39
N ASP A 59 4.50 -10.44 -1.82
CA ASP A 59 4.38 -9.78 -0.53
C ASP A 59 3.36 -8.64 -0.63
N ILE A 60 2.50 -8.51 0.38
CA ILE A 60 1.38 -7.57 0.41
C ILE A 60 1.59 -6.60 1.58
N LEU A 61 1.49 -5.31 1.29
CA LEU A 61 1.37 -4.23 2.28
C LEU A 61 -0.11 -4.06 2.64
N LYS A 62 -0.45 -4.09 3.93
CA LYS A 62 -1.80 -3.87 4.45
C LYS A 62 -1.88 -2.68 5.39
#